data_AF-A0A9D2G807-F1
#
_entry.id   AF-A0A9D2G807-F1
#
_cell.length_a   1.000
_cell.length_b   1.000
_cell.length_c   1.000
_cell.angle_alpha   90.00
_cell.angle_beta   90.00
_cell.angle_gamma   90.00
#
_symmetry.space_group_name_H-M   'P 1'
#
loop_
_entity.id
_entity.type
_entity.pdbx_description
1 polymer ?
#
loop_
_entity_poly.entity_id
_entity_poly.type
_entity_poly.pdbx_seq_one_letter_code
_entity_poly.pdbx_strand_id
1 'polypeptide(L)'
;MVERFLNDAADTWKNVICAGSGNEGSSAGHAAGQVREDMEETVQLAVQNREPALNVQIWKSYVDEMDISVVSPSGVTAGPFREILGPQRFVLGRTELLVYYGEPKPYSVKQEIYISFLPEESYIDSGVWRIVLTPRSIVDGTYQMWLPSQGALNEGTAFLFPDSGTTLTIPSTAARVITAAAYDGLSFSYADFSGRGAPEGYGGSGVPKPDLAAPGVRISAPVPGGGYGEFTGTSFAAPFVTGAAALLMEWGIVLGNDPYLYGEKVKAYLRRGARQLPGYAEWPNPQLGYGALCVRNSIPV
;
A
#
# COMPACT_ATOMS: atom_id res chain seq x y z
N MET A 1 8.89 -9.66 3.45
CA MET A 1 9.63 -10.78 2.78
C MET A 1 9.72 -10.56 1.27
N VAL A 2 8.61 -10.32 0.56
CA VAL A 2 8.61 -10.08 -0.90
C VAL A 2 9.41 -8.84 -1.33
N GLU A 3 9.32 -7.73 -0.59
CA GLU A 3 10.07 -6.51 -0.94
C GLU A 3 11.58 -6.73 -0.86
N ARG A 4 12.06 -7.46 0.15
CA ARG A 4 13.47 -7.83 0.28
C ARG A 4 13.91 -8.70 -0.89
N PHE A 5 13.14 -9.73 -1.22
CA PHE A 5 13.41 -10.57 -2.38
C PHE A 5 13.51 -9.74 -3.67
N LEU A 6 12.60 -8.79 -3.89
CA LEU A 6 12.64 -7.93 -5.07
C LEU A 6 13.81 -6.95 -5.04
N ASN A 7 14.19 -6.44 -3.87
CA ASN A 7 15.40 -5.62 -3.73
C ASN A 7 16.66 -6.42 -4.06
N ASP A 8 16.76 -7.67 -3.61
CA ASP A 8 17.89 -8.56 -3.89
C ASP A 8 17.89 -8.97 -5.38
N ALA A 9 16.72 -9.25 -5.95
CA ALA A 9 16.57 -9.54 -7.38
C ALA A 9 16.94 -8.34 -8.25
N ALA A 10 16.57 -7.12 -7.84
CA ALA A 10 16.94 -5.89 -8.55
C ALA A 10 18.46 -5.64 -8.59
N ASP A 11 19.22 -6.21 -7.65
CA ASP A 11 20.69 -6.21 -7.67
C ASP A 11 21.30 -7.30 -8.58
N THR A 12 20.50 -8.27 -9.01
CA THR A 12 20.98 -9.46 -9.71
C THR A 12 20.95 -9.27 -11.23
N TRP A 13 22.13 -9.05 -11.85
CA TRP A 13 22.31 -8.87 -13.31
C TRP A 13 21.48 -7.72 -13.91
N LYS A 14 21.54 -7.51 -15.24
CA LYS A 14 20.93 -6.35 -15.93
C LYS A 14 19.40 -6.43 -15.94
N ASN A 15 18.75 -5.88 -14.91
CA ASN A 15 17.29 -5.85 -14.81
C ASN A 15 16.76 -4.52 -14.27
N VAL A 16 15.46 -4.29 -14.49
CA VAL A 16 14.67 -3.21 -13.89
C VAL A 16 13.31 -3.81 -13.54
N ILE A 17 12.86 -3.61 -12.30
CA ILE A 17 11.56 -4.09 -11.83
C ILE A 17 10.66 -2.87 -11.63
N CYS A 18 9.49 -2.87 -12.28
CA CYS A 18 8.49 -1.82 -12.17
C CYS A 18 7.21 -2.38 -11.52
N ALA A 19 6.55 -1.61 -10.67
CA ALA A 19 5.27 -1.95 -10.08
C ALA A 19 4.32 -0.75 -10.07
N GLY A 20 3.02 -0.98 -10.22
CA GLY A 20 2.01 0.04 -9.94
C GLY A 20 1.95 0.31 -8.45
N SER A 21 1.62 1.54 -8.06
CA SER A 21 1.47 1.95 -6.65
C SER A 21 0.28 1.30 -5.93
N GLY A 22 -0.66 0.69 -6.67
CA GLY A 22 -1.90 0.16 -6.12
C GLY A 22 -3.09 1.10 -6.34
N ASN A 23 -4.31 0.58 -6.17
CA ASN A 23 -5.54 1.32 -6.43
C ASN A 23 -6.32 1.64 -5.14
N GLU A 24 -5.61 1.73 -4.00
CA GLU A 24 -6.20 1.88 -2.66
C GLU A 24 -6.19 3.34 -2.17
N GLY A 25 -5.86 4.31 -3.04
CA GLY A 25 -5.75 5.74 -2.69
C GLY A 25 -7.05 6.37 -2.17
N SER A 26 -8.20 5.81 -2.58
CA SER A 26 -9.54 6.27 -2.22
C SER A 26 -10.42 5.17 -1.60
N SER A 27 -9.88 3.98 -1.29
CA SER A 27 -10.68 2.85 -0.77
C SER A 27 -10.99 2.94 0.72
N ALA A 28 -10.31 3.83 1.46
CA ALA A 28 -10.42 3.92 2.92
C ALA A 28 -10.09 2.59 3.66
N GLY A 29 -9.30 1.73 3.03
CA GLY A 29 -8.81 0.46 3.59
C GLY A 29 -7.62 0.59 4.53
N HIS A 30 -7.13 1.80 4.80
CA HIS A 30 -6.01 2.07 5.70
C HIS A 30 -6.41 3.07 6.79
N ALA A 31 -6.03 2.79 8.04
CA ALA A 31 -6.14 3.71 9.16
C ALA A 31 -4.84 3.73 9.96
N ALA A 32 -4.45 4.92 10.44
CA ALA A 32 -3.22 5.13 11.18
C ALA A 32 -3.47 6.09 12.34
N GLY A 33 -2.62 6.02 13.35
CA GLY A 33 -2.67 6.94 14.48
C GLY A 33 -1.54 6.70 15.45
N GLN A 34 -1.63 7.35 16.61
CA GLN A 34 -0.66 7.23 17.68
C GLN A 34 -1.40 7.02 19.01
N VAL A 35 -1.13 5.90 19.68
CA VAL A 35 -1.58 5.65 21.04
C VAL A 35 -0.73 6.47 22.01
N ARG A 36 -1.36 7.05 23.03
CA ARG A 36 -0.69 7.78 24.13
C ARG A 36 -0.93 7.05 25.44
N GLU A 37 0.00 7.13 26.39
CA GLU A 37 -0.03 6.33 27.63
C GLU A 37 -1.33 6.45 28.44
N ASP A 38 -2.00 7.61 28.40
CA ASP A 38 -3.20 7.89 29.20
C ASP A 38 -4.51 7.91 28.39
N MET A 39 -4.48 7.50 27.12
CA MET A 39 -5.63 7.62 26.23
C MET A 39 -5.85 6.36 25.39
N GLU A 40 -7.04 5.79 25.52
CA GLU A 40 -7.50 4.73 24.63
C GLU A 40 -7.77 5.30 23.24
N GLU A 41 -7.30 4.59 22.22
CA GLU A 41 -7.61 4.89 20.84
C GLU A 41 -8.65 3.90 20.31
N THR A 42 -9.64 4.43 19.59
CA THR A 42 -10.70 3.60 19.00
C THR A 42 -10.74 3.80 17.50
N VAL A 43 -10.43 2.73 16.76
CA VAL A 43 -10.55 2.70 15.30
C VAL A 43 -11.90 2.10 14.92
N GLN A 44 -12.67 2.82 14.11
CA GLN A 44 -13.99 2.38 13.68
C GLN A 44 -13.94 1.80 12.26
N LEU A 45 -14.46 0.59 12.11
CA LEU A 45 -14.56 -0.15 10.86
C LEU A 45 -16.04 -0.34 10.51
N ALA A 46 -16.48 0.27 9.42
CA ALA A 46 -17.80 0.01 8.87
C ALA A 46 -17.75 -1.26 8.01
N VAL A 47 -18.58 -2.25 8.37
CA VAL A 47 -18.74 -3.49 7.62
C VAL A 47 -20.11 -3.48 6.95
N GLN A 48 -20.12 -3.63 5.63
CA GLN A 48 -21.34 -3.58 4.85
C GLN A 48 -22.14 -4.88 4.93
N ASN A 49 -23.41 -4.78 4.54
CA ASN A 49 -24.26 -5.95 4.45
C ASN A 49 -23.66 -6.99 3.51
N ARG A 50 -23.85 -8.27 3.87
CA ARG A 50 -23.42 -9.43 3.09
C ARG A 50 -21.90 -9.51 2.87
N GLU A 51 -21.09 -8.95 3.78
CA GLU A 51 -19.66 -9.20 3.77
C GLU A 51 -19.41 -10.66 4.18
N PRO A 52 -18.84 -11.52 3.32
CA PRO A 52 -18.65 -12.92 3.64
C PRO A 52 -17.62 -13.10 4.75
N ALA A 53 -16.47 -12.44 4.65
CA ALA A 53 -15.39 -12.48 5.62
C ALA A 53 -14.44 -11.30 5.35
N LEU A 54 -13.67 -10.89 6.34
CA LEU A 54 -12.57 -9.96 6.15
C LEU A 54 -11.44 -10.25 7.13
N ASN A 55 -10.33 -9.54 7.00
CA ASN A 55 -9.33 -9.48 8.04
C ASN A 55 -8.87 -8.04 8.28
N VAL A 56 -8.25 -7.81 9.43
CA VAL A 56 -7.55 -6.56 9.75
C VAL A 56 -6.13 -6.92 10.15
N GLN A 57 -5.15 -6.28 9.49
CA GLN A 57 -3.74 -6.36 9.86
C GLN A 57 -3.37 -5.11 10.65
N ILE A 58 -2.97 -5.27 11.89
CA ILE A 58 -2.52 -4.19 12.77
C ILE A 58 -1.01 -4.29 12.90
N TRP A 59 -0.31 -3.18 12.68
CA TRP A 59 1.13 -3.08 12.81
C TRP A 59 1.49 -2.01 13.81
N LYS A 60 2.37 -2.35 14.76
CA LYS A 60 2.93 -1.44 15.76
C LYS A 60 4.41 -1.75 16.00
N SER A 61 5.09 -0.87 16.74
CA SER A 61 6.41 -1.21 17.26
C SER A 61 6.31 -2.35 18.28
N TYR A 62 7.28 -3.27 18.28
CA TYR A 62 7.27 -4.37 19.25
C TYR A 62 7.58 -3.91 20.69
N VAL A 63 8.26 -2.78 20.85
CA VAL A 63 8.56 -2.20 22.18
C VAL A 63 7.31 -1.65 22.88
N ASP A 64 6.26 -1.33 22.12
CA ASP A 64 5.02 -0.80 22.70
C ASP A 64 4.16 -1.94 23.23
N GLU A 65 3.77 -1.86 24.50
CA GLU A 65 2.79 -2.76 25.09
C GLU A 65 1.42 -2.07 25.09
N MET A 66 0.43 -2.69 24.43
CA MET A 66 -0.95 -2.22 24.39
C MET A 66 -1.91 -3.40 24.30
N ASP A 67 -3.01 -3.32 25.03
CA ASP A 67 -4.10 -4.28 24.98
C ASP A 67 -4.99 -3.99 23.76
N ILE A 68 -5.36 -5.03 23.02
CA ILE A 68 -6.24 -4.92 21.85
C ILE A 68 -7.56 -5.63 22.14
N SER A 69 -8.67 -4.94 21.94
CA SER A 69 -10.02 -5.48 22.03
C SER A 69 -10.85 -5.14 20.79
N VAL A 70 -11.85 -5.96 20.48
CA VAL A 70 -12.82 -5.70 19.41
C VAL A 70 -14.22 -5.62 20.01
N VAL A 71 -14.96 -4.59 19.64
CA VAL A 71 -16.37 -4.40 20.01
C VAL A 71 -17.24 -4.58 18.77
N SER A 72 -18.23 -5.47 18.87
CA SER A 72 -19.20 -5.73 17.81
C SER A 72 -20.16 -4.54 17.61
N PRO A 73 -20.91 -4.51 16.48
CA PRO A 73 -21.95 -3.51 16.26
C PRO A 73 -23.07 -3.55 17.32
N SER A 74 -23.28 -4.71 17.97
CA SER A 74 -24.22 -4.87 19.08
C SER A 74 -23.67 -4.43 20.44
N GLY A 75 -22.39 -4.02 20.51
CA GLY A 75 -21.75 -3.55 21.74
C GLY A 75 -21.10 -4.65 22.58
N VAL A 76 -21.03 -5.89 22.08
CA VAL A 76 -20.33 -6.99 22.77
C VAL A 76 -18.83 -6.82 22.56
N THR A 77 -18.04 -6.97 23.62
CA THR A 77 -16.58 -6.85 23.56
C THR A 77 -15.92 -8.23 23.62
N ALA A 78 -14.93 -8.46 22.77
CA ALA A 78 -13.97 -9.54 22.88
C ALA A 78 -12.58 -8.96 23.09
N GLY A 79 -11.88 -9.46 24.11
CA GLY A 79 -10.58 -8.97 24.53
C GLY A 79 -10.57 -8.52 26.00
N PRO A 80 -9.43 -7.99 26.49
CA PRO A 80 -8.20 -7.82 25.74
C PRO A 80 -7.61 -9.17 25.28
N PHE A 81 -7.17 -9.22 24.03
CA PHE A 81 -6.54 -10.42 23.48
C PHE A 81 -5.17 -10.62 24.13
N ARG A 82 -4.77 -11.88 24.32
CA ARG A 82 -3.48 -12.17 24.95
C ARG A 82 -2.37 -12.15 23.91
N GLU A 83 -1.22 -11.59 24.25
CA GLU A 83 -0.03 -11.68 23.40
C GLU A 83 0.61 -13.08 23.53
N ILE A 84 -0.01 -14.07 22.89
CA ILE A 84 0.47 -15.45 22.85
C ILE A 84 0.50 -15.96 21.41
N LEU A 85 1.45 -16.86 21.14
CA LEU A 85 1.53 -17.54 19.85
C LEU A 85 0.37 -18.51 19.65
N GLY A 86 -0.09 -18.60 18.40
CA GLY A 86 -1.18 -19.47 17.98
C GLY A 86 -2.54 -18.78 17.90
N PRO A 87 -3.55 -19.47 17.36
CA PRO A 87 -4.87 -18.91 17.15
C PRO A 87 -5.60 -18.71 18.48
N GLN A 88 -6.19 -17.52 18.66
CA GLN A 88 -7.20 -17.25 19.67
C GLN A 88 -8.55 -17.05 18.99
N ARG A 89 -9.61 -17.63 19.57
CA ARG A 89 -10.95 -17.67 18.95
C ARG A 89 -11.96 -17.01 19.87
N PHE A 90 -12.74 -16.07 19.33
CA PHE A 90 -13.80 -15.38 20.05
C PHE A 90 -15.04 -15.28 19.17
N VAL A 91 -16.22 -15.51 19.73
CA VAL A 91 -17.49 -15.41 18.97
C VAL A 91 -18.26 -14.20 19.46
N LEU A 92 -18.61 -13.30 18.54
CA LEU A 92 -19.45 -12.14 18.80
C LEU A 92 -20.63 -12.16 17.82
N GLY A 93 -21.83 -12.44 18.33
CA GLY A 93 -22.99 -12.62 17.47
C GLY A 93 -22.78 -13.80 16.51
N ARG A 94 -22.85 -13.53 15.20
CA ARG A 94 -22.66 -14.52 14.12
C ARG A 94 -21.26 -14.42 13.48
N THR A 95 -20.34 -13.75 14.16
CA THR A 95 -18.98 -13.52 13.68
C THR A 95 -17.97 -14.16 14.63
N GLU A 96 -17.15 -15.05 14.09
CA GLU A 96 -15.98 -15.57 14.79
C GLU A 96 -14.75 -14.71 14.47
N LEU A 97 -14.09 -14.23 15.52
CA LEU A 97 -12.77 -13.61 15.43
C LEU A 97 -11.70 -14.66 15.64
N LEU A 98 -10.77 -14.72 14.70
CA LEU A 98 -9.56 -15.52 14.77
C LEU A 98 -8.35 -14.59 14.85
N VAL A 99 -7.74 -14.51 16.01
CA VAL A 99 -6.68 -13.55 16.35
C VAL A 99 -5.33 -14.24 16.42
N TYR A 100 -4.32 -13.66 15.79
CA TYR A 100 -2.93 -14.10 15.82
C TYR A 100 -2.01 -12.95 16.21
N TYR A 101 -1.17 -13.16 17.21
CA TYR A 101 -0.05 -12.28 17.51
C TYR A 101 1.21 -12.84 16.87
N GLY A 102 1.88 -11.99 16.07
CA GLY A 102 3.20 -12.28 15.54
C GLY A 102 4.31 -11.88 16.53
N GLU A 103 5.50 -12.43 16.31
CA GLU A 103 6.75 -11.95 16.90
C GLU A 103 7.53 -11.11 15.87
N PRO A 104 8.49 -10.29 16.33
CA PRO A 104 9.44 -9.64 15.44
C PRO A 104 10.12 -10.65 14.51
N LYS A 105 10.31 -10.24 13.27
CA LYS A 105 11.01 -11.06 12.26
C LYS A 105 12.50 -10.67 12.31
N PRO A 106 13.46 -11.54 11.92
CA PRO A 106 14.89 -11.21 11.94
C PRO A 106 15.32 -9.95 11.19
N TYR A 107 14.42 -9.37 10.39
CA TYR A 107 14.62 -8.20 9.55
C TYR A 107 13.57 -7.10 9.81
N SER A 108 12.73 -7.22 10.84
CA SER A 108 11.72 -6.23 11.21
C SER A 108 11.43 -6.27 12.71
N VAL A 109 11.63 -5.13 13.37
CA VAL A 109 11.26 -4.90 14.77
C VAL A 109 9.77 -4.59 14.96
N LYS A 110 9.00 -4.47 13.87
CA LYS A 110 7.55 -4.29 13.93
C LYS A 110 6.86 -5.61 14.23
N GLN A 111 5.77 -5.51 14.99
CA GLN A 111 4.87 -6.60 15.29
C GLN A 111 3.62 -6.51 14.41
N GLU A 112 3.14 -7.68 14.00
CA GLU A 112 1.89 -7.85 13.25
C GLU A 112 0.88 -8.54 14.16
N ILE A 113 -0.32 -7.97 14.27
CA ILE A 113 -1.50 -8.60 14.87
C ILE A 113 -2.52 -8.79 13.75
N TYR A 114 -2.91 -10.03 13.51
CA TYR A 114 -3.81 -10.40 12.42
C TYR A 114 -5.15 -10.86 13.01
N ILE A 115 -6.24 -10.20 12.64
CA ILE A 115 -7.59 -10.53 13.10
C ILE A 115 -8.44 -10.90 11.89
N SER A 116 -8.85 -12.15 11.79
CA SER A 116 -9.82 -12.62 10.81
C SER A 116 -11.24 -12.56 11.38
N PHE A 117 -12.18 -12.04 10.59
CA PHE A 117 -13.61 -12.01 10.85
C PHE A 117 -14.26 -13.04 9.95
N LEU A 118 -14.71 -14.14 10.54
CA LEU A 118 -15.27 -15.30 9.85
C LEU A 118 -16.76 -15.42 10.16
N PRO A 119 -17.61 -15.76 9.17
CA PRO A 119 -19.02 -15.94 9.39
C PRO A 119 -19.27 -17.29 10.08
N GLU A 120 -20.27 -17.36 10.96
CA GLU A 120 -20.79 -18.65 11.44
C GLU A 120 -21.56 -19.39 10.31
N GLU A 121 -22.23 -18.62 9.44
CA GLU A 121 -22.92 -19.13 8.27
C GLU A 121 -22.37 -18.51 6.97
N SER A 122 -23.04 -17.49 6.43
CA SER A 122 -22.72 -16.92 5.12
C SER A 122 -22.04 -15.55 5.19
N TYR A 123 -22.33 -14.76 6.23
CA TYR A 123 -21.88 -13.38 6.33
C TYR A 123 -21.58 -13.01 7.78
N ILE A 124 -20.60 -12.12 7.96
CA ILE A 124 -20.31 -11.51 9.26
C ILE A 124 -21.36 -10.44 9.59
N ASP A 125 -21.46 -10.06 10.85
CA ASP A 125 -22.40 -9.03 11.27
C ASP A 125 -22.01 -7.66 10.71
N SER A 126 -22.95 -7.00 10.04
CA SER A 126 -22.77 -5.67 9.47
C SER A 126 -22.96 -4.57 10.51
N GLY A 127 -22.42 -3.39 10.21
CA GLY A 127 -22.45 -2.23 11.09
C GLY A 127 -21.05 -1.75 11.47
N VAL A 128 -20.97 -0.92 12.51
CA VAL A 128 -19.71 -0.32 12.95
C VAL A 128 -19.07 -1.20 14.01
N TRP A 129 -17.98 -1.86 13.62
CA TRP A 129 -17.06 -2.53 14.52
C TRP A 129 -16.07 -1.52 15.08
N ARG A 130 -15.61 -1.74 16.32
CA ARG A 130 -14.60 -0.90 16.96
C ARG A 130 -13.41 -1.74 17.39
N ILE A 131 -12.23 -1.34 16.98
CA ILE A 131 -10.96 -1.89 17.46
C ILE A 131 -10.42 -0.89 18.48
N VAL A 132 -10.31 -1.34 19.73
CA VAL A 132 -9.89 -0.50 20.85
C VAL A 132 -8.46 -0.87 21.21
N LEU A 133 -7.59 0.13 21.23
CA LEU A 133 -6.19 0.04 21.65
C LEU A 133 -6.06 0.72 23.01
N THR A 134 -5.82 -0.06 24.06
CA THR A 134 -5.66 0.43 25.43
C THR A 134 -4.17 0.42 25.80
N PRO A 135 -3.55 1.58 26.09
CA PRO A 135 -2.12 1.67 26.38
C PRO A 135 -1.73 0.91 27.65
N ARG A 136 -0.54 0.29 27.65
CA ARG A 136 0.09 -0.30 28.85
C ARG A 136 1.47 0.31 29.14
N SER A 137 2.34 0.32 28.14
CA SER A 137 3.67 0.95 28.19
C SER A 137 4.03 1.36 26.77
N ILE A 138 4.06 2.67 26.49
CA ILE A 138 4.16 3.18 25.12
C ILE A 138 5.45 3.99 24.95
N VAL A 139 6.23 3.66 23.92
CA VAL A 139 7.47 4.36 23.56
C VAL A 139 7.31 5.09 22.22
N ASP A 140 6.86 4.39 21.17
CA ASP A 140 6.57 4.96 19.85
C ASP A 140 5.09 5.31 19.73
N GLY A 141 4.22 4.33 20.02
CA GLY A 141 2.77 4.49 20.01
C GLY A 141 2.14 4.51 18.62
N THR A 142 2.95 4.62 17.56
CA THR A 142 2.47 4.58 16.18
C THR A 142 1.83 3.23 15.86
N TYR A 143 0.61 3.26 15.34
CA TYR A 143 -0.05 2.09 14.79
C TYR A 143 -0.51 2.33 13.36
N GLN A 144 -0.65 1.25 12.60
CA GLN A 144 -1.24 1.22 11.27
C GLN A 144 -2.17 0.02 11.16
N MET A 145 -3.28 0.16 10.46
CA MET A 145 -4.26 -0.89 10.23
C MET A 145 -4.62 -0.96 8.75
N TRP A 146 -4.56 -2.16 8.18
CA TRP A 146 -4.98 -2.41 6.79
C TRP A 146 -6.07 -3.45 6.71
N LEU A 147 -7.04 -3.16 5.84
CA LEU A 147 -7.98 -4.12 5.28
C LEU A 147 -7.37 -4.80 4.04
N PRO A 148 -7.95 -5.90 3.55
CA PRO A 148 -7.73 -6.40 2.20
C PRO A 148 -7.96 -5.32 1.15
N SER A 149 -7.42 -5.53 -0.05
CA SER A 149 -7.71 -4.68 -1.21
C SER A 149 -9.22 -4.56 -1.43
N GLN A 150 -9.69 -3.37 -1.83
CA GLN A 150 -11.13 -3.09 -1.98
C GLN A 150 -11.88 -4.11 -2.85
N GLY A 151 -11.23 -4.69 -3.87
CA GLY A 151 -11.84 -5.68 -4.75
C GLY A 151 -12.19 -7.03 -4.08
N ALA A 152 -11.70 -7.26 -2.86
CA ALA A 152 -12.02 -8.44 -2.05
C ALA A 152 -13.10 -8.16 -0.99
N LEU A 153 -13.57 -6.91 -0.88
CA LEU A 153 -14.54 -6.44 0.10
C LEU A 153 -15.80 -5.94 -0.60
N ASN A 154 -16.91 -5.90 0.12
CA ASN A 154 -18.09 -5.22 -0.39
C ASN A 154 -17.87 -3.70 -0.44
N GLU A 155 -18.50 -3.07 -1.43
CA GLU A 155 -18.42 -1.62 -1.62
C GLU A 155 -18.93 -0.89 -0.37
N GLY A 156 -18.05 -0.06 0.22
CA GLY A 156 -18.33 0.69 1.45
C GLY A 156 -17.88 0.00 2.75
N THR A 157 -17.31 -1.21 2.70
CA THR A 157 -16.61 -1.79 3.84
C THR A 157 -15.24 -1.11 3.97
N ALA A 158 -15.09 -0.26 4.98
CA ALA A 158 -13.93 0.62 5.11
C ALA A 158 -13.78 1.18 6.54
N PHE A 159 -12.61 1.74 6.85
CA PHE A 159 -12.45 2.54 8.05
C PHE A 159 -13.24 3.84 7.94
N LEU A 160 -13.92 4.25 9.03
CA LEU A 160 -14.69 5.50 9.05
C LEU A 160 -13.80 6.75 9.08
N PHE A 161 -12.60 6.62 9.66
CA PHE A 161 -11.59 7.67 9.71
C PHE A 161 -10.29 7.14 9.10
N PRO A 162 -10.23 7.03 7.77
CA PRO A 162 -9.06 6.46 7.10
C PRO A 162 -7.88 7.43 7.09
N ASP A 163 -6.68 6.88 7.07
CA ASP A 163 -5.47 7.63 6.74
C ASP A 163 -5.13 7.41 5.26
N SER A 164 -5.15 8.50 4.49
CA SER A 164 -4.81 8.45 3.07
C SER A 164 -3.32 8.68 2.78
N GLY A 165 -2.50 8.88 3.82
CA GLY A 165 -1.08 9.17 3.70
C GLY A 165 -0.24 7.97 3.26
N THR A 166 -0.68 6.75 3.57
CA THR A 166 0.05 5.52 3.20
C THR A 166 -0.87 4.43 2.64
N THR A 167 -1.07 4.43 1.32
CA THR A 167 -1.97 3.51 0.60
C THR A 167 -1.29 2.74 -0.53
N LEU A 168 0.05 2.76 -0.56
CA LEU A 168 0.83 1.93 -1.48
C LEU A 168 0.59 0.45 -1.21
N THR A 169 0.38 -0.33 -2.27
CA THR A 169 0.29 -1.78 -2.16
C THR A 169 1.67 -2.42 -2.23
N ILE A 170 1.90 -3.46 -1.43
CA ILE A 170 3.07 -4.33 -1.60
C ILE A 170 2.94 -5.04 -2.96
N PRO A 171 4.01 -5.13 -3.79
CA PRO A 171 5.40 -4.85 -3.48
C PRO A 171 5.92 -3.47 -3.91
N SER A 172 5.05 -2.53 -4.25
CA SER A 172 5.44 -1.20 -4.74
C SER A 172 6.20 -0.36 -3.69
N THR A 173 6.17 -0.79 -2.43
CA THR A 173 6.94 -0.24 -1.32
C THR A 173 8.43 -0.62 -1.34
N ALA A 174 8.83 -1.62 -2.13
CA ALA A 174 10.23 -2.03 -2.24
C ALA A 174 11.13 -0.90 -2.78
N ALA A 175 12.21 -0.60 -2.05
CA ALA A 175 13.11 0.52 -2.33
C ALA A 175 13.66 0.51 -3.77
N ARG A 176 14.04 -0.67 -4.30
CA ARG A 176 14.68 -0.83 -5.61
C ARG A 176 13.72 -1.06 -6.77
N VAL A 177 12.46 -1.35 -6.51
CA VAL A 177 11.41 -1.34 -7.54
C VAL A 177 11.14 0.10 -7.99
N ILE A 178 10.82 0.33 -9.26
CA ILE A 178 10.31 1.61 -9.75
C ILE A 178 8.79 1.62 -9.62
N THR A 179 8.28 2.48 -8.76
CA THR A 179 6.86 2.54 -8.43
C THR A 179 6.16 3.61 -9.24
N ALA A 180 5.16 3.18 -10.02
CA ALA A 180 4.37 4.02 -10.89
C ALA A 180 3.04 4.43 -10.22
N ALA A 181 2.87 5.73 -9.98
CA ALA A 181 1.56 6.32 -9.76
C ALA A 181 0.77 6.46 -11.06
N ALA A 182 -0.54 6.63 -10.94
CA ALA A 182 -1.44 6.93 -12.04
C ALA A 182 -1.83 8.40 -12.03
N TYR A 183 -1.87 9.00 -13.21
CA TYR A 183 -2.49 10.30 -13.45
C TYR A 183 -3.39 10.22 -14.69
N ASP A 184 -4.32 11.16 -14.83
CA ASP A 184 -5.15 11.30 -16.01
C ASP A 184 -4.39 12.05 -17.11
N GLY A 185 -4.14 11.36 -18.22
CA GLY A 185 -3.43 11.90 -19.38
C GLY A 185 -4.11 13.09 -20.05
N LEU A 186 -5.43 13.22 -19.91
CA LEU A 186 -6.21 14.31 -20.51
C LEU A 186 -6.15 15.58 -19.67
N SER A 187 -6.39 15.45 -18.36
CA SER A 187 -6.45 16.59 -17.44
C SER A 187 -5.13 16.92 -16.75
N PHE A 188 -4.13 16.02 -16.84
CA PHE A 188 -2.89 16.08 -16.07
C PHE A 188 -3.11 16.14 -14.56
N SER A 189 -4.23 15.60 -14.10
CA SER A 189 -4.56 15.50 -12.67
C SER A 189 -4.15 14.13 -12.13
N TYR A 190 -3.78 14.10 -10.85
CA TYR A 190 -3.50 12.85 -10.16
C TYR A 190 -4.77 11.99 -10.08
N ALA A 191 -4.64 10.68 -10.29
CA ALA A 191 -5.77 9.76 -10.18
C ALA A 191 -6.01 9.42 -8.71
N ASP A 192 -7.19 9.73 -8.20
CA ASP A 192 -7.59 9.59 -6.79
C ASP A 192 -7.36 8.19 -6.21
N PHE A 193 -7.60 7.15 -7.01
CA PHE A 193 -7.38 5.75 -6.64
C PHE A 193 -5.90 5.38 -6.50
N SER A 194 -4.96 6.13 -7.08
CA SER A 194 -3.54 5.74 -7.10
C SER A 194 -2.97 5.68 -5.68
N GLY A 195 -2.23 4.63 -5.32
CA GLY A 195 -1.62 4.53 -3.99
C GLY A 195 -0.66 5.69 -3.69
N ARG A 196 -0.68 6.18 -2.45
CA ARG A 196 0.15 7.29 -1.94
C ARG A 196 1.19 6.78 -0.96
N GLY A 197 2.41 7.28 -1.03
CA GLY A 197 3.48 6.92 -0.10
C GLY A 197 3.59 7.88 1.08
N ALA A 198 4.22 7.42 2.16
CA ALA A 198 4.46 8.27 3.33
C ALA A 198 5.44 9.42 2.98
N PRO A 199 5.23 10.65 3.49
CA PRO A 199 6.12 11.79 3.28
C PRO A 199 7.58 11.53 3.70
N GLU A 200 7.79 10.72 4.74
CA GLU A 200 9.12 10.39 5.29
C GLU A 200 9.75 9.15 4.62
N GLY A 201 9.09 8.59 3.61
CA GLY A 201 9.43 7.30 3.00
C GLY A 201 8.82 6.11 3.75
N TYR A 202 8.64 5.00 3.04
CA TYR A 202 8.00 3.81 3.62
C TYR A 202 9.01 2.97 4.43
N GLY A 203 8.61 2.52 5.61
CA GLY A 203 9.37 1.57 6.43
C GLY A 203 10.74 2.06 6.92
N GLY A 204 10.91 3.38 7.10
CA GLY A 204 12.18 3.98 7.55
C GLY A 204 13.29 3.95 6.50
N SER A 205 12.98 3.59 5.24
CA SER A 205 13.96 3.56 4.14
C SER A 205 14.44 4.95 3.72
N GLY A 206 13.72 6.02 4.08
CA GLY A 206 13.98 7.38 3.63
C GLY A 206 13.84 7.59 2.12
N VAL A 207 13.35 6.59 1.38
CA VAL A 207 13.13 6.69 -0.08
C VAL A 207 11.68 7.10 -0.33
N PRO A 208 11.45 8.30 -0.90
CA PRO A 208 10.10 8.73 -1.28
C PRO A 208 9.49 7.79 -2.31
N LYS A 209 8.23 7.44 -2.10
CA LYS A 209 7.40 6.65 -3.02
C LYS A 209 6.08 7.39 -3.26
N PRO A 210 5.46 7.27 -4.44
CA PRO A 210 5.92 6.55 -5.64
C PRO A 210 7.19 7.19 -6.25
N ASP A 211 7.82 6.53 -7.22
CA ASP A 211 9.00 7.08 -7.89
C ASP A 211 8.61 8.15 -8.91
N LEU A 212 7.55 7.90 -9.68
CA LEU A 212 7.03 8.80 -10.71
C LEU A 212 5.62 8.36 -11.06
N ALA A 213 4.92 9.17 -11.85
CA ALA A 213 3.58 8.87 -12.33
C ALA A 213 3.57 8.64 -13.85
N ALA A 214 2.65 7.82 -14.33
CA ALA A 214 2.37 7.61 -15.75
C ALA A 214 0.86 7.65 -16.01
N PRO A 215 0.41 7.84 -17.26
CA PRO A 215 -1.01 7.78 -17.59
C PRO A 215 -1.62 6.44 -17.12
N GLY A 216 -2.68 6.50 -16.33
CA GLY A 216 -3.36 5.31 -15.80
C GLY A 216 -4.89 5.40 -15.83
N VAL A 217 -5.45 6.43 -16.45
CA VAL A 217 -6.90 6.65 -16.57
C VAL A 217 -7.28 6.56 -18.04
N ARG A 218 -8.31 5.75 -18.34
CA ARG A 218 -8.83 5.54 -19.71
C ARG A 218 -7.76 5.17 -20.74
N ILE A 219 -6.90 4.25 -20.37
CA ILE A 219 -5.83 3.74 -21.23
C ILE A 219 -6.40 2.74 -22.21
N SER A 220 -6.19 3.01 -23.50
CA SER A 220 -6.52 2.06 -24.57
C SER A 220 -5.48 0.95 -24.61
N ALA A 221 -5.91 -0.30 -24.43
CA ALA A 221 -5.03 -1.47 -24.41
C ALA A 221 -5.64 -2.65 -25.19
N PRO A 222 -4.82 -3.53 -25.78
CA PRO A 222 -5.31 -4.69 -26.51
C PRO A 222 -6.05 -5.67 -25.61
N VAL A 223 -7.08 -6.32 -26.14
CA VAL A 223 -7.91 -7.31 -25.42
C VAL A 223 -7.88 -8.69 -26.09
N PRO A 224 -8.11 -9.78 -25.33
CA PRO A 224 -8.20 -11.12 -25.90
C PRO A 224 -9.26 -11.19 -27.02
N GLY A 225 -8.93 -11.86 -28.12
CA GLY A 225 -9.79 -11.92 -29.32
C GLY A 225 -9.55 -10.80 -30.33
N GLY A 226 -8.63 -9.87 -30.05
CA GLY A 226 -8.29 -8.75 -30.92
C GLY A 226 -9.05 -7.47 -30.56
N GLY A 227 -8.63 -6.35 -31.15
CA GLY A 227 -9.17 -5.02 -30.83
C GLY A 227 -8.58 -4.39 -29.57
N TYR A 228 -9.22 -3.32 -29.12
CA TYR A 228 -8.78 -2.49 -27.98
C TYR A 228 -9.94 -2.23 -27.02
N GLY A 229 -9.64 -2.24 -25.72
CA GLY A 229 -10.53 -1.82 -24.65
C GLY A 229 -9.97 -0.62 -23.90
N GLU A 230 -10.80 0.03 -23.10
CA GLU A 230 -10.41 1.15 -22.24
C GLU A 230 -10.33 0.67 -20.77
N PHE A 231 -9.22 1.00 -20.10
CA PHE A 231 -8.97 0.55 -18.74
C PHE A 231 -8.40 1.66 -17.86
N THR A 232 -8.66 1.55 -16.55
CA THR A 232 -8.18 2.49 -15.54
C THR A 232 -7.54 1.73 -14.39
N GLY A 233 -6.38 2.18 -13.93
CA GLY A 233 -5.64 1.59 -12.81
C GLY A 233 -4.14 1.82 -12.90
N THR A 234 -3.45 1.75 -11.76
CA THR A 234 -1.98 1.81 -11.71
C THR A 234 -1.31 0.63 -12.42
N SER A 235 -2.04 -0.48 -12.58
CA SER A 235 -1.68 -1.60 -13.46
C SER A 235 -1.47 -1.20 -14.92
N PHE A 236 -2.11 -0.12 -15.39
CA PHE A 236 -1.92 0.43 -16.73
C PHE A 236 -0.88 1.56 -16.77
N ALA A 237 -0.55 2.17 -15.63
CA ALA A 237 0.56 3.13 -15.53
C ALA A 237 1.94 2.41 -15.50
N ALA A 238 2.06 1.31 -14.76
CA ALA A 238 3.29 0.52 -14.65
C ALA A 238 3.93 0.14 -16.02
N PRO A 239 3.20 -0.37 -17.02
CA PRO A 239 3.79 -0.75 -18.31
C PRO A 239 4.35 0.43 -19.11
N PHE A 240 3.85 1.67 -18.93
CA PHE A 240 4.50 2.85 -19.53
C PHE A 240 5.92 3.03 -18.97
N VAL A 241 6.08 2.87 -17.65
CA VAL A 241 7.37 2.97 -16.98
C VAL A 241 8.29 1.82 -17.39
N THR A 242 7.76 0.60 -17.51
CA THR A 242 8.50 -0.57 -18.02
C THR A 242 8.99 -0.36 -19.45
N GLY A 243 8.14 0.16 -20.34
CA GLY A 243 8.52 0.48 -21.72
C GLY A 243 9.58 1.57 -21.79
N ALA A 244 9.46 2.61 -20.96
CA ALA A 244 10.50 3.64 -20.84
C ALA A 244 11.83 3.08 -20.37
N ALA A 245 11.82 2.23 -19.33
CA ALA A 245 13.02 1.54 -18.85
C ALA A 245 13.67 0.69 -19.95
N ALA A 246 12.87 -0.04 -20.73
CA ALA A 246 13.37 -0.84 -21.85
C ALA A 246 14.06 0.02 -22.92
N LEU A 247 13.49 1.19 -23.27
CA LEU A 247 14.11 2.12 -24.23
C LEU A 247 15.42 2.71 -23.71
N LEU A 248 15.50 3.05 -22.42
CA LEU A 248 16.76 3.48 -21.79
C LEU A 248 17.79 2.34 -21.83
N MET A 249 17.39 1.12 -21.50
CA MET A 249 18.26 -0.05 -21.54
C MET A 249 18.73 -0.37 -22.96
N GLU A 250 17.89 -0.22 -23.98
CA GLU A 250 18.28 -0.35 -25.39
C GLU A 250 19.35 0.69 -25.75
N TRP A 251 19.09 1.97 -25.45
CA TRP A 251 20.02 3.05 -25.72
C TRP A 251 21.37 2.85 -25.02
N GLY A 252 21.37 2.43 -23.75
CA GLY A 252 22.60 2.20 -23.00
C GLY A 252 23.32 0.91 -23.39
N ILE A 253 22.62 -0.22 -23.27
CA ILE A 253 23.24 -1.55 -23.33
C ILE A 253 23.37 -2.06 -24.76
N VAL A 254 22.32 -1.92 -25.57
CA VAL A 254 22.29 -2.48 -26.94
C VAL A 254 23.06 -1.58 -27.90
N LEU A 255 22.83 -0.27 -27.85
CA LEU A 255 23.54 0.70 -28.70
C LEU A 255 24.93 1.07 -28.16
N GLY A 256 25.33 0.55 -26.99
CA GLY A 256 26.68 0.66 -26.46
C GLY A 256 27.03 2.00 -25.81
N ASN A 257 26.06 2.88 -25.54
CA ASN A 257 26.32 4.17 -24.89
C ASN A 257 26.65 4.03 -23.40
N ASP A 258 26.06 3.05 -22.71
CA ASP A 258 26.26 2.78 -21.29
C ASP A 258 25.85 1.33 -20.93
N PRO A 259 26.80 0.37 -20.87
CA PRO A 259 26.49 -1.04 -20.62
C PRO A 259 25.96 -1.32 -19.21
N TYR A 260 25.97 -0.32 -18.32
CA TYR A 260 25.52 -0.38 -16.93
C TYR A 260 24.21 0.37 -16.68
N LEU A 261 23.49 0.76 -17.73
CA LEU A 261 22.21 1.46 -17.62
C LEU A 261 21.05 0.51 -17.29
N TYR A 262 20.98 0.08 -16.02
CA TYR A 262 19.90 -0.76 -15.45
C TYR A 262 19.68 -0.44 -13.96
N GLY A 263 18.73 -1.13 -13.31
CA GLY A 263 18.43 -0.98 -11.88
C GLY A 263 18.23 0.46 -11.42
N GLU A 264 18.87 0.82 -10.31
CA GLU A 264 18.82 2.17 -9.74
C GLU A 264 19.31 3.26 -10.70
N LYS A 265 20.19 2.94 -11.65
CA LYS A 265 20.67 3.93 -12.64
C LYS A 265 19.55 4.35 -13.58
N VAL A 266 18.76 3.40 -14.09
CA VAL A 266 17.57 3.69 -14.91
C VAL A 266 16.55 4.48 -14.08
N LYS A 267 16.28 4.06 -12.85
CA LYS A 267 15.40 4.79 -11.93
C LYS A 267 15.83 6.24 -11.75
N ALA A 268 17.11 6.49 -11.50
CA ALA A 268 17.65 7.84 -11.30
C ALA A 268 17.42 8.73 -12.53
N TYR A 269 17.65 8.19 -13.74
CA TYR A 269 17.39 8.91 -14.97
C TYR A 269 15.90 9.21 -15.20
N LEU A 270 15.03 8.22 -14.95
CA LEU A 270 13.58 8.41 -15.06
C LEU A 270 13.06 9.45 -14.06
N ARG A 271 13.57 9.44 -12.82
CA ARG A 271 13.25 10.47 -11.80
C ARG A 271 13.74 11.85 -12.22
N ARG A 272 14.97 11.95 -12.75
CA ARG A 272 15.54 13.23 -13.23
C ARG A 272 14.78 13.79 -14.43
N GLY A 273 14.35 12.93 -15.34
CA GLY A 273 13.61 13.34 -16.54
C GLY A 273 12.12 13.62 -16.28
N ALA A 274 11.59 13.21 -15.13
CA ALA A 274 10.18 13.38 -14.80
C ALA A 274 9.75 14.86 -14.83
N ARG A 275 8.57 15.11 -15.40
CA ARG A 275 7.99 16.44 -15.52
C ARG A 275 7.04 16.70 -14.36
N GLN A 276 7.33 17.73 -13.58
CA GLN A 276 6.45 18.18 -12.51
C GLN A 276 5.12 18.69 -13.09
N LEU A 277 4.00 18.17 -12.57
CA LEU A 277 2.66 18.57 -12.99
C LEU A 277 2.24 19.85 -12.23
N PRO A 278 1.43 20.73 -12.84
CA PRO A 278 0.94 21.92 -12.14
C PRO A 278 0.03 21.56 -10.97
N GLY A 279 -0.07 22.46 -9.98
CA GLY A 279 -0.93 22.28 -8.80
C GLY A 279 -0.24 21.67 -7.57
N TYR A 280 1.07 21.44 -7.63
CA TYR A 280 1.88 20.92 -6.52
C TYR A 280 3.05 21.86 -6.22
N ALA A 281 3.24 22.18 -4.93
CA ALA A 281 4.29 23.09 -4.48
C ALA A 281 5.64 22.39 -4.21
N GLU A 282 5.60 21.11 -3.84
CA GLU A 282 6.77 20.36 -3.38
C GLU A 282 6.99 19.08 -4.18
N TRP A 283 8.27 18.75 -4.38
CA TRP A 283 8.74 17.59 -5.12
C TRP A 283 10.00 17.00 -4.46
N PRO A 284 10.14 15.67 -4.39
CA PRO A 284 9.10 14.69 -4.69
C PRO A 284 7.91 14.80 -3.72
N ASN A 285 6.74 14.32 -4.11
CA ASN A 285 5.56 14.27 -3.23
C ASN A 285 4.94 12.86 -3.14
N PRO A 286 4.19 12.57 -2.06
CA PRO A 286 3.46 11.32 -1.83
C PRO A 286 2.58 10.79 -2.97
N GLN A 287 2.12 11.65 -3.89
CA GLN A 287 1.12 11.31 -4.91
C GLN A 287 1.75 10.98 -6.26
N LEU A 288 2.69 11.81 -6.71
CA LEU A 288 3.26 11.77 -8.06
C LEU A 288 4.76 11.46 -8.05
N GLY A 289 5.36 11.26 -6.89
CA GLY A 289 6.79 10.99 -6.77
C GLY A 289 7.59 12.18 -7.28
N TYR A 290 8.50 11.94 -8.22
CA TYR A 290 9.32 12.96 -8.85
C TYR A 290 8.63 13.66 -10.04
N GLY A 291 7.43 13.23 -10.44
CA GLY A 291 6.67 13.83 -11.54
C GLY A 291 6.14 12.82 -12.55
N ALA A 292 5.57 13.33 -13.65
CA ALA A 292 5.09 12.53 -14.76
C ALA A 292 6.24 12.02 -15.65
N LEU A 293 6.19 10.75 -16.04
CA LEU A 293 7.14 10.09 -16.92
C LEU A 293 7.42 10.91 -18.19
N CYS A 294 8.70 11.15 -18.48
CA CYS A 294 9.13 11.76 -19.74
C CYS A 294 10.40 11.09 -20.26
N VAL A 295 10.25 10.17 -21.22
CA VAL A 295 11.37 9.40 -21.78
C VAL A 295 12.43 10.31 -22.39
N ARG A 296 12.01 11.31 -23.18
CA ARG A 296 12.92 12.27 -23.85
C ARG A 296 13.88 12.92 -22.87
N ASN A 297 13.38 13.39 -21.72
CA ASN A 297 14.18 14.08 -20.71
C ASN A 297 15.00 13.11 -19.84
N SER A 298 14.69 11.81 -19.91
CA SER A 298 15.37 10.77 -19.12
C SER A 298 16.56 10.15 -19.85
N ILE A 299 16.64 10.29 -21.17
CA ILE A 299 17.79 9.79 -21.94
C ILE A 299 19.00 10.70 -21.64
N PRO A 300 20.16 10.15 -21.25
CA PRO A 300 21.36 10.94 -20.97
C PRO A 300 22.12 11.29 -22.24
N VAL A 301 21.56 12.22 -23.01
CA VAL A 301 22.18 12.85 -24.19
C VAL A 301 22.74 14.22 -23.89
#